data_AF-A0A7L4BLY3-F1
#
_entry.id   AF-A0A7L4BLY3-F1
#
_cell.length_a   1.000
_cell.length_b   1.000
_cell.length_c   1.000
_cell.angle_alpha   90.00
_cell.angle_beta   90.00
_cell.angle_gamma   90.00
#
_symmetry.space_group_name_H-M   'P 1'
#
loop_
_entity.id
_entity.type
_entity.pdbx_description
1 polymer ?
#
loop_
_entity_poly.entity_id
_entity_poly.type
_entity_poly.pdbx_seq_one_letter_code
_entity_poly.pdbx_strand_id
1 'polypeptide(L)'
;IIYYIVFSSKFCFSALFTVEAPQTLYTVEHGNNVTMECTFPVDGKLKFKDLSVSWEKKDELKKQVYVLLKGKEDFKSQHSDFRGRIKLLKENLNLGQSLLQITDVKLRDAGFYRCLIGYGGADYKTINLKVKAPYRTITQGVVSIGDNNWKLMCQSEGYPQAEVIWQNGEYEDLTDKANTSYETGSDQLYRVTSTLTIKSRTDEVFYCTFWN
;
A
#
# COMPACT_ATOMS: atom_id res chain seq x y z
N ILE A 1 2.60 33.51 -64.77
CA ILE A 1 2.64 32.27 -63.94
C ILE A 1 3.46 32.61 -62.71
N ILE A 2 2.81 32.80 -61.56
CA ILE A 2 3.48 33.14 -60.30
C ILE A 2 3.71 31.83 -59.54
N TYR A 3 4.98 31.46 -59.31
CA TYR A 3 5.34 30.28 -58.53
C TYR A 3 5.43 30.65 -57.05
N TYR A 4 4.52 30.12 -56.23
CA TYR A 4 4.62 30.19 -54.77
C TYR A 4 5.59 29.11 -54.28
N ILE A 5 6.74 29.51 -53.75
CA ILE A 5 7.63 28.60 -53.02
C ILE A 5 7.12 28.53 -51.58
N VAL A 6 6.43 27.44 -51.26
CA VAL A 6 6.02 27.15 -49.88
C VAL A 6 7.22 26.55 -49.14
N PHE A 7 7.90 27.37 -48.33
CA PHE A 7 8.87 26.88 -47.35
C PHE A 7 8.09 26.16 -46.23
N SER A 8 7.95 24.84 -46.37
CA SER A 8 7.54 23.97 -45.26
C SER A 8 8.70 23.89 -44.29
N SER A 9 8.76 24.81 -43.31
CA SER A 9 9.58 24.56 -42.12
C SER A 9 8.90 23.41 -41.37
N LYS A 10 9.38 22.18 -41.57
CA LYS A 10 9.10 21.11 -40.63
C LYS A 10 9.73 21.50 -39.30
N PHE A 11 8.98 22.22 -38.48
CA PHE A 11 9.26 22.34 -37.05
C PHE A 11 9.15 20.93 -36.48
N CYS A 12 10.28 20.24 -36.45
CA CYS A 12 10.41 18.99 -35.72
C CYS A 12 10.36 19.39 -34.24
N PHE A 13 9.16 19.41 -33.65
CA PHE A 13 9.02 19.47 -32.20
C PHE A 13 9.78 18.26 -31.64
N SER A 14 10.94 18.49 -31.04
CA SER A 14 11.56 17.47 -30.19
C SER A 14 10.54 17.14 -29.11
N ALA A 15 10.09 15.88 -29.06
CA ALA A 15 9.23 15.43 -27.99
C ALA A 15 9.96 15.67 -26.66
N LEU A 16 9.31 16.38 -25.74
CA LEU A 16 9.85 16.59 -24.41
C LEU A 16 9.89 15.25 -23.68
N PHE A 17 10.97 14.99 -22.94
CA PHE A 17 11.06 13.82 -22.08
C PHE A 17 10.01 13.93 -20.97
N THR A 18 9.02 13.04 -20.98
CA THR A 18 7.93 13.02 -20.00
C THR A 18 7.86 11.67 -19.31
N VAL A 19 7.75 11.70 -18.00
CA VAL A 19 7.46 10.52 -17.18
C VAL A 19 5.95 10.43 -17.03
N GLU A 20 5.41 9.23 -17.12
CA GLU A 20 4.01 8.95 -16.87
C GLU A 20 3.86 8.00 -15.68
N ALA A 21 2.71 8.08 -15.01
CA ALA A 21 2.30 7.12 -14.00
C ALA A 21 0.99 6.49 -14.48
N PRO A 22 1.04 5.30 -15.12
CA PRO A 22 -0.15 4.64 -15.68
C PRO A 22 -1.26 4.46 -14.64
N GLN A 23 -0.87 4.28 -13.37
CA GLN A 23 -1.75 4.24 -12.23
C GLN A 23 -1.24 5.20 -11.16
N THR A 24 -2.13 6.09 -10.69
CA THR A 24 -1.80 7.14 -9.69
C THR A 24 -2.23 6.78 -8.27
N LEU A 25 -3.01 5.70 -8.10
CA LEU A 25 -3.47 5.21 -6.80
C LEU A 25 -3.34 3.69 -6.72
N TYR A 26 -2.56 3.20 -5.76
CA TYR A 26 -2.45 1.78 -5.43
C TYR A 26 -3.09 1.52 -4.08
N THR A 27 -3.84 0.43 -3.96
CA THR A 27 -4.37 -0.04 -2.67
C THR A 27 -3.85 -1.43 -2.44
N VAL A 28 -3.19 -1.64 -1.30
CA VAL A 28 -2.61 -2.94 -0.92
C VAL A 28 -2.98 -3.27 0.52
N GLU A 29 -3.06 -4.55 0.84
CA GLU A 29 -3.29 -4.99 2.21
C GLU A 29 -1.98 -5.07 2.99
N HIS A 30 -2.05 -4.77 4.29
CA HIS A 30 -0.94 -4.89 5.21
C HIS A 30 -0.34 -6.31 5.17
N GLY A 31 0.99 -6.40 5.10
CA GLY A 31 1.74 -7.64 4.98
C GLY A 31 1.90 -8.16 3.54
N ASN A 32 1.11 -7.68 2.58
CA ASN A 32 1.27 -8.06 1.17
C ASN A 32 2.38 -7.26 0.47
N ASN A 33 2.67 -7.61 -0.78
CA ASN A 33 3.61 -6.90 -1.63
C ASN A 33 2.86 -5.98 -2.61
N VAL A 34 3.48 -4.85 -2.98
CA VAL A 34 2.97 -3.94 -4.03
C VAL A 34 4.08 -3.64 -5.03
N THR A 35 3.72 -3.43 -6.29
CA THR A 35 4.62 -2.95 -7.34
C THR A 35 4.02 -1.70 -7.95
N MET A 36 4.70 -0.56 -7.79
CA MET A 36 4.30 0.73 -8.38
C MET A 36 5.09 0.99 -9.66
N GLU A 37 4.42 1.58 -10.64
CA GLU A 37 4.98 1.81 -11.98
C GLU A 37 5.02 3.29 -12.35
N CYS A 38 6.16 3.71 -12.90
CA CYS A 38 6.24 4.86 -13.79
C CYS A 38 6.88 4.46 -15.11
N THR A 39 6.43 5.09 -16.19
CA THR A 39 6.94 4.85 -17.54
C THR A 39 7.66 6.09 -18.06
N PHE A 40 8.61 5.87 -18.97
CA PHE A 40 9.40 6.92 -19.59
C PHE A 40 9.78 6.51 -21.02
N PRO A 41 9.98 7.48 -21.93
CA PRO A 41 10.31 7.17 -23.31
C PRO A 41 11.72 6.55 -23.41
N VAL A 42 11.82 5.48 -24.19
CA VAL A 42 13.07 4.81 -24.54
C VAL A 42 13.14 4.66 -26.05
N ASP A 43 13.99 5.46 -26.69
CA ASP A 43 14.24 5.36 -28.13
C ASP A 43 15.36 4.34 -28.39
N GLY A 44 14.96 3.13 -28.80
CA GLY A 44 15.88 2.04 -29.14
C GLY A 44 16.52 1.38 -27.92
N LYS A 45 17.84 1.14 -27.96
CA LYS A 45 18.54 0.44 -26.88
C LYS A 45 18.87 1.40 -25.73
N LEU A 46 18.33 1.13 -24.55
CA LEU A 46 18.61 1.89 -23.33
C LEU A 46 20.11 1.88 -23.00
N LYS A 47 20.67 3.07 -22.77
CA LYS A 47 22.02 3.25 -22.22
C LYS A 47 21.96 3.44 -20.71
N PHE A 48 22.15 2.37 -19.95
CA PHE A 48 22.09 2.41 -18.48
C PHE A 48 22.98 3.48 -17.84
N LYS A 49 24.15 3.80 -18.41
CA LYS A 49 25.06 4.84 -17.90
C LYS A 49 24.46 6.25 -17.92
N ASP A 50 23.46 6.49 -18.75
CA ASP A 50 22.81 7.79 -18.91
C ASP A 50 21.49 7.85 -18.13
N LEU A 51 21.02 6.71 -17.61
CA LEU A 51 19.77 6.60 -16.85
C LEU A 51 19.99 6.87 -15.37
N SER A 52 19.13 7.72 -14.80
CA SER A 52 18.96 7.89 -13.36
C SER A 52 17.49 7.69 -12.98
N VAL A 53 17.25 6.94 -11.90
CA VAL A 53 15.91 6.66 -11.36
C VAL A 53 15.96 6.89 -9.85
N SER A 54 15.09 7.75 -9.33
CA SER A 54 14.89 7.97 -7.90
C SER A 54 13.43 7.69 -7.55
N TRP A 55 13.22 6.92 -6.49
CA TRP A 55 11.93 6.80 -5.83
C TRP A 55 12.03 7.39 -4.43
N GLU A 56 11.12 8.31 -4.12
CA GLU A 56 11.09 9.06 -2.87
C GLU A 56 9.69 9.01 -2.27
N LYS A 57 9.57 8.84 -0.95
CA LYS A 57 8.31 9.02 -0.24
C LYS A 57 8.20 10.47 0.22
N LYS A 58 7.10 11.13 -0.14
CA LYS A 58 6.76 12.54 0.09
C LYS A 58 5.99 12.74 1.40
N ASP A 59 6.51 12.20 2.51
CA ASP A 59 5.97 12.50 3.85
C ASP A 59 6.56 13.82 4.41
N GLU A 60 6.21 14.18 5.65
CA GLU A 60 6.73 15.34 6.40
C GLU A 60 8.27 15.43 6.37
N LEU A 61 8.93 14.28 6.35
CA LEU A 61 10.36 14.16 6.06
C LEU A 61 10.48 13.35 4.77
N LYS A 62 11.02 13.95 3.70
CA LYS A 62 11.28 13.23 2.45
C LYS A 62 12.15 12.01 2.74
N LYS A 63 11.66 10.80 2.46
CA LYS A 63 12.40 9.55 2.66
C LYS A 63 12.87 9.03 1.32
N GLN A 64 14.18 8.79 1.19
CA GLN A 64 14.73 8.14 0.01
C GLN A 64 14.37 6.64 0.03
N VAL A 65 13.64 6.17 -0.98
CA VAL A 65 13.17 4.79 -1.07
C VAL A 65 14.12 3.94 -1.90
N TYR A 66 14.53 4.46 -3.05
CA TYR A 66 15.46 3.79 -3.96
C TYR A 66 16.19 4.81 -4.83
N VAL A 67 17.44 4.52 -5.18
CA VAL A 67 18.27 5.35 -6.07
C VAL A 67 19.06 4.47 -7.03
N LEU A 68 18.97 4.78 -8.32
CA LEU A 68 19.85 4.33 -9.38
C LEU A 68 20.44 5.58 -10.05
N LEU A 69 21.76 5.78 -9.95
CA LEU A 69 22.45 6.90 -10.57
C LEU A 69 23.38 6.38 -11.65
N LYS A 70 23.19 6.84 -12.89
CA LYS A 70 24.02 6.44 -14.05
C LYS A 70 24.15 4.91 -14.15
N GLY A 71 23.03 4.22 -13.93
CA GLY A 71 22.93 2.75 -13.99
C GLY A 71 23.52 2.00 -12.79
N LYS A 72 23.94 2.68 -11.73
CA LYS A 72 24.47 2.06 -10.50
C LYS A 72 23.52 2.29 -9.33
N GLU A 73 23.22 1.23 -8.61
CA GLU A 73 22.37 1.27 -7.41
C GLU A 73 23.11 1.94 -6.26
N ASP A 74 22.42 2.83 -5.55
CA ASP A 74 22.89 3.40 -4.29
C ASP A 74 21.97 2.98 -3.14
N PHE A 75 22.39 1.96 -2.42
CA PHE A 75 21.68 1.49 -1.22
C PHE A 75 22.04 2.27 0.05
N LYS A 76 23.08 3.13 0.03
CA LYS A 76 23.53 3.84 1.24
C LYS A 76 22.58 4.98 1.61
N SER A 77 22.02 5.65 0.62
CA SER A 77 21.05 6.73 0.80
C SER A 77 19.65 6.25 1.19
N GLN A 78 19.37 4.95 1.08
CA GLN A 78 18.06 4.38 1.41
C GLN A 78 17.71 4.55 2.90
N HIS A 79 16.54 5.12 3.14
CA HIS A 79 15.99 5.31 4.48
C HIS A 79 15.74 3.96 5.18
N SER A 80 15.96 3.91 6.50
CA SER A 80 15.93 2.68 7.29
C SER A 80 14.62 1.90 7.18
N ASP A 81 13.48 2.59 7.12
CA ASP A 81 12.15 1.99 6.95
C ASP A 81 12.03 1.05 5.75
N PHE A 82 12.83 1.27 4.70
CA PHE A 82 12.74 0.56 3.41
C PHE A 82 13.84 -0.48 3.21
N ARG A 83 14.85 -0.53 4.09
CA ARG A 83 16.00 -1.43 3.94
C ARG A 83 15.54 -2.89 3.93
N GLY A 84 16.02 -3.64 2.94
CA GLY A 84 15.72 -5.06 2.76
C GLY A 84 14.32 -5.38 2.20
N ARG A 85 13.47 -4.37 1.96
CA ARG A 85 12.09 -4.57 1.45
C ARG A 85 11.83 -4.00 0.07
N ILE A 86 12.80 -3.25 -0.48
CA ILE A 86 12.65 -2.56 -1.77
C ILE A 86 13.48 -3.22 -2.85
N LYS A 87 12.88 -3.38 -4.03
CA LYS A 87 13.56 -3.82 -5.25
C LYS A 87 13.05 -3.03 -6.45
N LEU A 88 13.95 -2.56 -7.31
CA LEU A 88 13.58 -2.11 -8.65
C LEU A 88 13.72 -3.30 -9.62
N LEU A 89 12.71 -3.56 -10.45
CA LEU A 89 12.78 -4.58 -11.51
C LEU A 89 13.58 -4.04 -12.69
N LYS A 90 14.90 -4.18 -12.63
CA LYS A 90 15.86 -3.58 -13.57
C LYS A 90 15.70 -4.07 -15.01
N GLU A 91 15.19 -5.28 -15.19
CA GLU A 91 14.88 -5.90 -16.47
C GLU A 91 13.84 -5.09 -17.27
N ASN A 92 12.89 -4.45 -16.59
CA ASN A 92 11.82 -3.64 -17.17
C ASN A 92 12.29 -2.25 -17.61
N LEU A 93 13.46 -1.78 -17.15
CA LEU A 93 13.98 -0.47 -17.55
C LEU A 93 14.24 -0.39 -19.06
N ASN A 94 14.62 -1.50 -19.70
CA ASN A 94 14.81 -1.55 -21.16
C ASN A 94 13.50 -1.33 -21.94
N LEU A 95 12.35 -1.54 -21.29
CA LEU A 95 11.02 -1.31 -21.82
C LEU A 95 10.49 0.09 -21.46
N GLY A 96 11.31 0.95 -20.87
CA GLY A 96 10.88 2.26 -20.38
C GLY A 96 10.01 2.18 -19.13
N GLN A 97 10.11 1.10 -18.35
CA GLN A 97 9.29 0.89 -17.16
C GLN A 97 10.16 0.88 -15.91
N SER A 98 9.88 1.81 -15.00
CA SER A 98 10.43 1.86 -13.64
C SER A 98 9.43 1.21 -12.69
N LEU A 99 9.64 -0.07 -12.37
CA LEU A 99 8.78 -0.85 -11.49
C LEU A 99 9.44 -1.00 -10.10
N LEU A 100 8.89 -0.30 -9.11
CA LEU A 100 9.34 -0.36 -7.72
C LEU A 100 8.47 -1.33 -6.93
N GLN A 101 9.08 -2.43 -6.48
CA GLN A 101 8.44 -3.40 -5.60
C GLN A 101 8.76 -3.07 -4.13
N ILE A 102 7.72 -3.06 -3.29
CA ILE A 102 7.78 -3.01 -1.83
C ILE A 102 7.22 -4.32 -1.29
N THR A 103 8.01 -5.05 -0.50
CA THR A 103 7.57 -6.28 0.16
C THR A 103 7.16 -6.03 1.60
N ASP A 104 6.26 -6.88 2.13
CA ASP A 104 5.79 -6.81 3.52
C ASP A 104 5.35 -5.38 3.89
N VAL A 105 4.33 -4.89 3.16
CA VAL A 105 3.86 -3.50 3.26
C VAL A 105 3.28 -3.23 4.65
N LYS A 106 3.72 -2.14 5.27
CA LYS A 106 3.27 -1.68 6.59
C LYS A 106 2.34 -0.48 6.47
N LEU A 107 1.53 -0.19 7.50
CA LEU A 107 0.66 1.00 7.50
C LEU A 107 1.44 2.30 7.27
N ARG A 108 2.63 2.41 7.87
CA ARG A 108 3.56 3.53 7.67
C ARG A 108 4.09 3.70 6.25
N ASP A 109 3.94 2.70 5.38
CA ASP A 109 4.32 2.82 3.98
C ASP A 109 3.26 3.59 3.18
N ALA A 110 2.04 3.75 3.69
CA ALA A 110 0.99 4.55 3.04
C ALA A 110 1.42 6.01 2.86
N GLY A 111 1.07 6.63 1.73
CA GLY A 111 1.39 8.01 1.41
C GLY A 111 1.76 8.23 -0.04
N PHE A 112 2.27 9.41 -0.34
CA PHE A 112 2.66 9.79 -1.69
C PHE A 112 4.09 9.38 -2.00
N TYR A 113 4.30 8.72 -3.13
CA TYR A 113 5.59 8.36 -3.70
C TYR A 113 5.83 9.18 -4.95
N ARG A 114 7.06 9.62 -5.15
CA ARG A 114 7.51 10.31 -6.36
C ARG A 114 8.53 9.45 -7.08
N CYS A 115 8.26 9.14 -8.34
CA CYS A 115 9.23 8.59 -9.27
C CYS A 115 9.84 9.76 -10.04
N LEU A 116 11.16 9.91 -9.97
CA LEU A 116 11.93 10.90 -10.73
C LEU A 116 12.86 10.11 -11.67
N ILE A 117 12.74 10.36 -12.97
CA ILE A 117 13.53 9.65 -13.97
C ILE A 117 14.27 10.69 -14.81
N GLY A 118 15.56 10.43 -15.05
CA GLY A 118 16.42 11.24 -15.91
C GLY A 118 17.06 10.39 -16.98
N TYR A 119 16.84 10.75 -18.25
CA TYR A 119 17.45 10.12 -19.44
C TYR A 119 17.35 11.07 -20.65
N GLY A 120 18.37 11.90 -20.89
CA GLY A 120 18.33 12.94 -21.95
C GLY A 120 17.39 14.13 -21.68
N GLY A 121 16.46 13.97 -20.74
CA GLY A 121 15.72 15.01 -20.03
C GLY A 121 15.40 14.49 -18.62
N ALA A 122 14.55 15.20 -17.86
CA ALA A 122 14.12 14.74 -16.55
C ALA A 122 12.68 15.18 -16.27
N ASP A 123 11.87 14.26 -15.75
CA ASP A 123 10.51 14.52 -15.31
C ASP A 123 10.17 13.60 -14.12
N TYR A 124 9.08 13.90 -13.43
CA TYR A 124 8.59 13.11 -12.32
C TYR A 124 7.08 12.95 -12.35
N LYS A 125 6.60 11.88 -11.71
CA LYS A 125 5.19 11.71 -11.38
C LYS A 125 5.03 11.26 -9.93
N THR A 126 3.82 11.48 -9.42
CA THR A 126 3.46 11.16 -8.05
C THR A 126 2.39 10.07 -8.05
N ILE A 127 2.54 9.11 -7.16
CA ILE A 127 1.65 7.97 -6.97
C ILE A 127 1.23 7.96 -5.49
N ASN A 128 -0.04 7.70 -5.21
CA ASN A 128 -0.54 7.52 -3.87
C ASN A 128 -0.64 6.03 -3.52
N LEU A 129 -0.04 5.60 -2.42
CA LEU A 129 -0.18 4.26 -1.88
C LEU A 129 -1.12 4.30 -0.66
N LYS A 130 -2.24 3.59 -0.76
CA LYS A 130 -3.14 3.30 0.37
C LYS A 130 -2.88 1.90 0.88
N VAL A 131 -2.80 1.76 2.20
CA VAL A 131 -2.66 0.46 2.87
C VAL A 131 -3.93 0.18 3.65
N LYS A 132 -4.50 -1.01 3.47
CA LYS A 132 -5.67 -1.52 4.20
C LYS A 132 -5.24 -2.60 5.17
N ALA A 133 -5.81 -2.63 6.36
CA ALA A 133 -5.63 -3.74 7.29
C ALA A 133 -7.01 -4.21 7.81
N PRO A 134 -7.71 -5.06 7.04
CA PRO A 134 -9.04 -5.53 7.44
C PRO A 134 -8.96 -6.56 8.58
N TYR A 135 -9.98 -6.57 9.43
CA TYR A 135 -10.15 -7.53 10.53
C TYR A 135 -10.61 -8.90 10.04
N ARG A 136 -9.78 -9.58 9.23
CA ARG A 136 -10.15 -10.87 8.60
C ARG A 136 -9.87 -12.08 9.49
N THR A 137 -8.78 -12.06 10.24
CA THR A 137 -8.37 -13.20 11.05
C THR A 137 -8.98 -13.08 12.44
N ILE A 138 -10.16 -13.66 12.60
CA ILE A 138 -10.89 -13.66 13.87
C ILE A 138 -10.49 -14.90 14.67
N THR A 139 -9.86 -14.66 15.81
CA THR A 139 -9.62 -15.67 16.84
C THR A 139 -10.83 -15.70 17.78
N GLN A 140 -11.46 -16.86 17.88
CA GLN A 140 -12.63 -17.07 18.73
C GLN A 140 -12.30 -17.96 19.93
N GLY A 141 -12.94 -17.69 21.08
CA GLY A 141 -12.82 -18.48 22.29
C GLY A 141 -14.17 -18.66 22.96
N VAL A 142 -14.43 -19.88 23.47
CA VAL A 142 -15.66 -20.22 24.19
C VAL A 142 -15.28 -20.94 25.47
N VAL A 143 -15.73 -20.41 26.61
CA VAL A 143 -15.44 -20.98 27.93
C VAL A 143 -16.74 -21.07 28.73
N SER A 144 -17.04 -22.24 29.31
CA SER A 144 -18.13 -22.38 30.29
C SER A 144 -17.69 -21.83 31.64
N ILE A 145 -18.52 -20.97 32.24
CA ILE A 145 -18.29 -20.39 33.57
C ILE A 145 -19.13 -21.13 34.64
N GLY A 146 -19.84 -22.20 34.27
CA GLY A 146 -20.77 -22.92 35.14
C GLY A 146 -22.19 -22.34 35.10
N ASP A 147 -23.17 -23.12 35.59
CA ASP A 147 -24.59 -22.74 35.62
C ASP A 147 -25.17 -22.27 34.27
N ASN A 148 -24.78 -22.95 33.17
CA ASN A 148 -25.13 -22.59 31.78
C ASN A 148 -24.70 -21.16 31.37
N ASN A 149 -23.75 -20.55 32.09
CA ASN A 149 -23.10 -19.31 31.67
C ASN A 149 -21.92 -19.63 30.75
N TRP A 150 -21.85 -18.90 29.66
CA TRP A 150 -20.78 -18.99 28.67
C TRP A 150 -20.11 -17.64 28.51
N LYS A 151 -18.79 -17.65 28.40
CA LYS A 151 -17.98 -16.52 27.98
C LYS A 151 -17.53 -16.76 26.55
N LEU A 152 -18.04 -15.93 25.64
CA LEU A 152 -17.62 -15.88 24.25
C LEU A 152 -16.58 -14.77 24.11
N MET A 153 -15.58 -14.99 23.28
CA MET A 153 -14.53 -14.03 22.98
C MET A 153 -14.27 -14.02 21.49
N CYS A 154 -14.18 -12.83 20.90
CA CYS A 154 -13.66 -12.63 19.56
C CYS A 154 -12.53 -11.61 19.60
N GLN A 155 -11.44 -11.93 18.92
CA GLN A 155 -10.27 -11.07 18.81
C GLN A 155 -9.83 -11.00 17.35
N SER A 156 -9.56 -9.79 16.86
CA SER A 156 -8.96 -9.58 15.55
C SER A 156 -8.05 -8.37 15.56
N GLU A 157 -7.13 -8.33 14.60
CA GLU A 157 -6.24 -7.18 14.38
C GLU A 157 -6.56 -6.48 13.06
N GLY A 158 -6.47 -5.15 13.03
CA GLY A 158 -6.78 -4.35 11.85
C GLY A 158 -6.59 -2.85 12.06
N TYR A 159 -6.94 -2.08 11.03
CA TYR A 159 -6.90 -0.61 11.04
C TYR A 159 -7.90 -0.03 10.03
N PRO A 160 -8.62 1.07 10.34
CA PRO A 160 -8.64 1.80 11.62
C PRO A 160 -9.30 1.01 12.76
N GLN A 161 -9.43 1.61 13.94
CA GLN A 161 -10.17 1.03 15.06
C GLN A 161 -11.58 0.62 14.60
N ALA A 162 -11.97 -0.63 14.87
CA ALA A 162 -13.28 -1.18 14.52
C ALA A 162 -14.19 -1.28 15.75
N GLU A 163 -15.49 -1.20 15.51
CA GLU A 163 -16.52 -1.59 16.48
C GLU A 163 -16.76 -3.10 16.39
N VAL A 164 -17.21 -3.72 17.49
CA VAL A 164 -17.57 -5.14 17.51
C VAL A 164 -19.04 -5.28 17.83
N ILE A 165 -19.79 -5.82 16.87
CA ILE A 165 -21.22 -6.06 16.98
C ILE A 165 -21.45 -7.52 17.36
N TRP A 166 -22.24 -7.75 18.40
CA TRP A 166 -22.65 -9.09 18.82
C TRP A 166 -24.11 -9.35 18.52
N GLN A 167 -24.40 -10.50 17.90
CA GLN A 167 -25.76 -10.92 17.61
C GLN A 167 -25.97 -12.40 17.94
N ASN A 168 -27.21 -12.79 18.30
CA ASN A 168 -27.59 -14.20 18.40
C ASN A 168 -28.07 -14.76 17.05
N GLY A 169 -28.51 -16.03 17.04
CA GLY A 169 -29.08 -16.71 15.87
C GLY A 169 -30.33 -16.04 15.29
N GLU A 170 -31.02 -15.21 16.07
CA GLU A 170 -32.21 -14.44 15.66
C GLU A 170 -31.87 -13.00 15.26
N TYR A 171 -30.57 -12.66 15.21
CA TYR A 171 -30.05 -11.32 14.92
C TYR A 171 -30.41 -10.24 15.97
N GLU A 172 -30.81 -10.63 17.19
CA GLU A 172 -30.94 -9.71 18.32
C GLU A 172 -29.57 -9.10 18.65
N ASP A 173 -29.52 -7.78 18.82
CA ASP A 173 -28.30 -7.06 19.18
C ASP A 173 -27.97 -7.26 20.66
N LEU A 174 -26.78 -7.79 20.93
CA LEU A 174 -26.24 -8.05 22.26
C LEU A 174 -25.01 -7.19 22.57
N THR A 175 -24.70 -6.22 21.71
CA THR A 175 -23.47 -5.41 21.77
C THR A 175 -23.32 -4.68 23.10
N ASP A 176 -24.42 -4.13 23.65
CA ASP A 176 -24.42 -3.44 24.94
C ASP A 176 -24.09 -4.34 26.15
N LYS A 177 -24.22 -5.66 25.99
CA LYS A 177 -23.88 -6.65 27.02
C LYS A 177 -22.42 -7.13 26.94
N ALA A 178 -21.73 -6.77 25.85
CA ALA A 178 -20.34 -7.16 25.63
C ALA A 178 -19.37 -6.13 26.22
N ASN A 179 -18.15 -6.58 26.52
CA ASN A 179 -17.04 -5.72 26.91
C ASN A 179 -15.94 -5.81 25.85
N THR A 180 -15.60 -4.67 25.24
CA THR A 180 -14.61 -4.56 24.17
C THR A 180 -13.41 -3.74 24.64
N SER A 181 -12.22 -4.31 24.50
CA SER A 181 -10.93 -3.69 24.82
C SER A 181 -10.10 -3.49 23.55
N TYR A 182 -9.26 -2.45 23.57
CA TYR A 182 -8.43 -2.03 22.44
C TYR A 182 -6.97 -1.93 22.87
N GLU A 183 -6.08 -2.54 22.11
CA GLU A 183 -4.63 -2.42 22.26
C GLU A 183 -4.02 -1.98 20.93
N THR A 184 -3.03 -1.07 20.95
CA THR A 184 -2.32 -0.65 19.73
C THR A 184 -0.90 -1.20 19.74
N GLY A 185 -0.56 -1.94 18.69
CA GLY A 185 0.78 -2.49 18.48
C GLY A 185 1.79 -1.45 17.95
N SER A 186 3.07 -1.82 17.93
CA SER A 186 4.14 -0.99 17.34
C SER A 186 4.04 -0.86 15.81
N ASP A 187 3.22 -1.69 15.18
CA ASP A 187 2.87 -1.68 13.75
C ASP A 187 1.67 -0.78 13.41
N GLN A 188 1.10 -0.09 14.42
CA GLN A 188 -0.10 0.75 14.34
C GLN A 188 -1.41 0.00 14.11
N LEU A 189 -1.40 -1.34 14.18
CA LEU A 189 -2.63 -2.12 14.15
C LEU A 189 -3.33 -2.04 15.51
N TYR A 190 -4.66 -2.01 15.46
CA TYR A 190 -5.52 -2.20 16.61
C TYR A 190 -5.78 -3.68 16.79
N ARG A 191 -5.42 -4.21 17.95
CA ARG A 191 -5.88 -5.49 18.45
C ARG A 191 -7.14 -5.25 19.26
N VAL A 192 -8.26 -5.70 18.71
CA VAL A 192 -9.59 -5.51 19.29
C VAL A 192 -10.06 -6.84 19.84
N THR A 193 -10.35 -6.88 21.13
CA THR A 193 -10.84 -8.08 21.83
C THR A 193 -12.18 -7.74 22.44
N SER A 194 -13.21 -8.49 22.09
CA SER A 194 -14.55 -8.34 22.66
C SER A 194 -14.98 -9.62 23.34
N THR A 195 -15.61 -9.49 24.50
CA THR A 195 -16.09 -10.60 25.32
C THR A 195 -17.55 -10.43 25.67
N LEU A 196 -18.35 -11.48 25.46
CA LEU A 196 -19.77 -11.54 25.78
C LEU A 196 -20.00 -12.63 26.82
N THR A 197 -20.67 -12.30 27.93
CA THR A 197 -21.08 -13.28 28.94
C THR A 197 -22.60 -13.47 28.86
N ILE A 198 -23.04 -14.70 28.63
CA ILE A 198 -24.45 -15.00 28.37
C ILE A 198 -24.87 -16.31 29.02
N LYS A 199 -26.14 -16.38 29.46
CA LYS A 199 -26.79 -17.64 29.84
C LYS A 199 -27.42 -18.24 28.60
N SER A 200 -26.98 -19.42 28.20
CA SER A 200 -27.36 -19.99 26.91
C SER A 200 -27.24 -21.51 26.90
N ARG A 201 -28.03 -22.15 26.04
CA ARG A 201 -27.95 -23.60 25.77
C ARG A 201 -26.78 -23.90 24.81
N THR A 202 -26.33 -25.15 24.76
CA THR A 202 -25.14 -25.55 23.99
C THR A 202 -25.31 -25.47 22.46
N ASP A 203 -26.53 -25.26 21.96
CA ASP A 203 -26.91 -25.28 20.54
C ASP A 203 -27.21 -23.89 19.94
N GLU A 204 -27.08 -22.81 20.72
CA GLU A 204 -27.29 -21.45 20.23
C GLU A 204 -26.06 -20.91 19.48
N VAL A 205 -26.32 -20.20 18.39
CA VAL A 205 -25.29 -19.57 17.55
C VAL A 205 -25.19 -18.10 17.88
N PHE A 206 -23.97 -17.59 17.95
CA PHE A 206 -23.67 -16.18 18.15
C PHE A 206 -22.70 -15.70 17.09
N TYR A 207 -22.89 -14.47 16.65
CA TYR A 207 -22.06 -13.80 15.66
C TYR A 207 -21.34 -12.64 16.32
N CYS A 208 -20.05 -12.51 16.01
CA CYS A 208 -19.25 -11.35 16.36
C CYS A 208 -18.69 -10.74 15.07
N THR A 209 -19.02 -9.48 14.80
CA THR A 209 -18.66 -8.81 13.55
C THR A 209 -17.81 -7.58 13.86
N PHE A 210 -16.62 -7.49 13.26
CA PHE A 210 -15.77 -6.31 13.32
C PHE A 210 -16.17 -5.36 12.19
N TRP A 211 -16.57 -4.13 12.52
CA TRP A 211 -17.11 -3.15 11.58
C TRP A 211 -16.27 -1.86 11.52
N ASN A 212 -15.95 -1.38 10.31
CA ASN A 212 -15.27 -0.10 10.05
C ASN A 212 -15.73 0.60 8.77
#